data_AF-A0A954UHX9-F1
#
_entry.id   AF-A0A954UHX9-F1
#
_cell.length_a   1.000
_cell.length_b   1.000
_cell.length_c   1.000
_cell.angle_alpha   90.00
_cell.angle_beta   90.00
_cell.angle_gamma   90.00
#
_symmetry.space_group_name_H-M   'P 1'
#
loop_
_entity.id
_entity.type
_entity.pdbx_description
1 polymer ?
#
loop_
_entity_poly.entity_id
_entity_poly.type
_entity_poly.pdbx_seq_one_letter_code
_entity_poly.pdbx_strand_id
1 'polypeptide(L)'
;ETPIAAPNDFRTSQLLAEHAANNLSRVLPADDSPAGRFRGRVGWLATALPELELPTLDDDWIRNHLAELCVGSRSLDELRNAAWLELFQGAVGYERLRDIDRLAPVSITLPKGRQVPLQYELGKPPILAARIQEFFGLQETPRIADGRVTVLLHLLGPNFRPQQVTSDLASFWKNTYPQVRKELRRRYPKHAWPEKPE
;
A
#
# COMPACT_ATOMS: atom_id res chain seq x y z
N GLU A 1 41.55 2.97 -1.70
CA GLU A 1 41.32 4.07 -0.74
C GLU A 1 40.80 3.47 0.55
N THR A 2 41.38 3.85 1.70
CA THR A 2 40.86 3.42 3.01
C THR A 2 39.60 4.23 3.29
N PRO A 3 38.45 3.61 3.61
CA PRO A 3 37.24 4.36 3.92
C PRO A 3 37.50 5.26 5.14
N ILE A 4 37.43 6.57 4.92
CA ILE A 4 37.49 7.57 5.99
C ILE A 4 36.11 7.57 6.65
N ALA A 5 36.07 7.50 7.99
CA ALA A 5 34.82 7.63 8.72
C ALA A 5 34.24 9.04 8.48
N ALA A 6 33.01 9.12 7.99
CA ALA A 6 32.34 10.40 7.80
C ALA A 6 32.01 11.03 9.16
N PRO A 7 32.36 12.31 9.41
CA PRO A 7 31.97 13.00 10.63
C PRO A 7 30.46 13.26 10.67
N ASN A 8 29.86 13.32 11.87
CA ASN A 8 28.45 13.70 12.01
C ASN A 8 28.31 15.22 12.05
N ASP A 9 28.46 15.86 10.88
CA ASP A 9 28.38 17.31 10.74
C ASP A 9 27.44 17.73 9.61
N PHE A 10 27.06 19.02 9.60
CA PHE A 10 26.15 19.59 8.62
C PHE A 10 26.62 19.37 7.17
N ARG A 11 27.93 19.42 6.93
CA ARG A 11 28.51 19.25 5.60
C ARG A 11 28.33 17.82 5.10
N THR A 12 28.51 16.85 5.98
CA THR A 12 28.26 15.42 5.71
C THR A 12 26.78 15.17 5.43
N SER A 13 25.87 15.75 6.22
CA SER A 13 24.43 15.66 5.98
C SER A 13 24.02 16.27 4.63
N GLN A 14 24.62 17.40 4.23
CA GLN A 14 24.36 18.04 2.95
C GLN A 14 24.85 17.18 1.76
N LEU A 15 26.08 16.67 1.84
CA LEU A 15 26.64 15.78 0.81
C LEU A 15 25.83 14.47 0.71
N LEU A 16 25.38 13.94 1.85
CA LEU A 16 24.50 12.77 1.89
C LEU A 16 23.17 13.06 1.20
N ALA A 17 22.56 14.23 1.44
CA ALA A 17 21.31 14.64 0.80
C ALA A 17 21.46 14.78 -0.73
N GLU A 18 22.52 15.42 -1.21
CA GLU A 18 22.83 15.55 -2.64
C GLU A 18 23.02 14.18 -3.30
N HIS A 19 23.77 13.28 -2.65
CA HIS A 19 24.00 11.93 -3.18
C HIS A 19 22.72 11.07 -3.13
N ALA A 20 21.96 11.15 -2.05
CA ALA A 20 20.69 10.45 -1.86
C ALA A 20 19.64 10.92 -2.87
N ALA A 21 19.57 12.22 -3.17
CA ALA A 21 18.68 12.76 -4.20
C ALA A 21 18.96 12.08 -5.54
N ASN A 22 20.23 11.95 -5.94
CA ASN A 22 20.59 11.27 -7.19
C ASN A 22 20.36 9.74 -7.16
N ASN A 23 20.08 9.15 -5.99
CA ASN A 23 19.96 7.70 -5.79
C ASN A 23 18.73 7.34 -4.94
N LEU A 24 17.57 7.98 -5.16
CA LEU A 24 16.36 7.80 -4.33
C LEU A 24 15.99 6.33 -4.10
N SER A 25 16.04 5.49 -5.14
CA SER A 25 15.70 4.06 -5.03
C SER A 25 16.54 3.28 -4.00
N ARG A 26 17.71 3.80 -3.61
CA ARG A 26 18.57 3.19 -2.57
C ARG A 26 18.21 3.62 -1.15
N VAL A 27 17.51 4.74 -0.98
CA VAL A 27 17.23 5.37 0.32
C VAL A 27 15.76 5.41 0.66
N LEU A 28 14.87 5.31 -0.33
CA LEU A 28 13.43 5.25 -0.11
C LEU A 28 13.08 4.07 0.81
N PRO A 29 12.11 4.27 1.71
CA PRO A 29 11.59 3.18 2.52
C PRO A 29 10.95 2.13 1.62
N ALA A 30 11.07 0.85 1.98
CA ALA A 30 10.43 -0.23 1.26
C ALA A 30 8.90 -0.05 1.22
N ASP A 31 8.23 -0.43 0.12
CA ASP A 31 6.79 -0.22 -0.08
C ASP A 31 5.94 -0.87 1.03
N ASP A 32 6.41 -1.97 1.60
CA ASP A 32 5.71 -2.71 2.66
C ASP A 32 6.03 -2.23 4.08
N SER A 33 6.96 -1.28 4.24
CA SER A 33 7.25 -0.61 5.51
C SER A 33 6.13 0.35 5.93
N PRO A 34 6.05 0.78 7.21
CA PRO A 34 5.06 1.77 7.64
C PRO A 34 5.08 3.07 6.82
N ALA A 35 6.28 3.59 6.50
CA ALA A 35 6.45 4.81 5.71
C ALA A 35 6.06 4.60 4.24
N GLY A 36 6.46 3.48 3.63
CA GLY A 36 6.09 3.13 2.25
C GLY A 36 4.57 2.98 2.08
N ARG A 37 3.92 2.26 3.00
CA ARG A 37 2.45 2.12 3.00
C ARG A 37 1.75 3.46 3.21
N PHE A 38 2.24 4.30 4.13
CA PHE A 38 1.66 5.62 4.35
C PHE A 38 1.78 6.49 3.09
N ARG A 39 2.97 6.53 2.46
CA ARG A 39 3.19 7.23 1.19
C ARG A 39 2.23 6.74 0.10
N GLY A 40 2.08 5.42 -0.07
CA GLY A 40 1.16 4.82 -1.03
C GLY A 40 -0.30 5.22 -0.79
N ARG A 41 -0.74 5.20 0.48
CA ARG A 41 -2.09 5.62 0.88
C ARG A 41 -2.36 7.09 0.56
N VAL A 42 -1.44 7.98 0.93
CA VAL A 42 -1.56 9.42 0.69
C VAL A 42 -1.56 9.72 -0.80
N GLY A 43 -0.63 9.14 -1.57
CA GLY A 43 -0.54 9.35 -3.01
C GLY A 43 -1.78 8.86 -3.75
N TRP A 44 -2.32 7.70 -3.37
CA TRP A 44 -3.60 7.23 -3.88
C TRP A 44 -4.75 8.18 -3.52
N LEU A 45 -4.84 8.59 -2.25
CA LEU A 45 -5.93 9.41 -1.75
C LEU A 45 -5.94 10.81 -2.39
N ALA A 46 -4.76 11.41 -2.59
CA ALA A 46 -4.60 12.68 -3.30
C ALA A 46 -5.12 12.64 -4.74
N THR A 47 -5.04 11.47 -5.38
CA THR A 47 -5.57 11.27 -6.74
C THR A 47 -7.07 10.97 -6.72
N ALA A 48 -7.51 10.14 -5.78
CA ALA A 48 -8.90 9.68 -5.71
C ALA A 48 -9.87 10.76 -5.17
N LEU A 49 -9.37 11.67 -4.33
CA LEU A 49 -10.11 12.78 -3.72
C LEU A 49 -9.28 14.07 -3.78
N PRO A 50 -9.16 14.71 -4.95
CA PRO A 50 -8.37 15.94 -5.11
C PRO A 50 -8.82 17.08 -4.20
N GLU A 51 -10.10 17.09 -3.79
CA GLU A 51 -10.67 18.09 -2.88
C GLU A 51 -10.07 18.08 -1.47
N LEU A 52 -9.30 17.05 -1.09
CA LEU A 52 -8.59 17.00 0.19
C LEU A 52 -7.28 17.79 0.19
N GLU A 53 -6.80 18.22 -0.99
CA GLU A 53 -5.59 19.01 -1.16
C GLU A 53 -4.38 18.41 -0.40
N LEU A 54 -4.22 17.09 -0.53
CA LEU A 54 -3.12 16.35 0.07
C LEU A 54 -1.82 16.59 -0.72
N PRO A 55 -0.65 16.64 -0.05
CA PRO A 55 0.62 16.79 -0.74
C PRO A 55 0.92 15.58 -1.63
N THR A 56 1.51 15.82 -2.80
CA THR A 56 2.07 14.76 -3.63
C THR A 56 3.44 14.40 -3.06
N LEU A 57 3.50 13.31 -2.28
CA LEU A 57 4.75 12.77 -1.72
C LEU A 57 5.58 12.04 -2.80
N ASP A 58 5.72 12.67 -3.96
CA ASP A 58 6.45 12.17 -5.12
C ASP A 58 7.97 12.33 -4.94
N ASP A 59 8.72 11.86 -5.92
CA ASP A 59 10.19 11.86 -5.87
C ASP A 59 10.76 13.29 -5.83
N ASP A 60 10.09 14.27 -6.43
CA ASP A 60 10.54 15.67 -6.43
C ASP A 60 10.30 16.32 -5.06
N TRP A 61 9.14 16.08 -4.46
CA TRP A 61 8.87 16.46 -3.08
C TRP A 61 9.92 15.86 -2.14
N ILE A 62 10.24 14.57 -2.30
CA ILE A 62 11.24 13.89 -1.47
C ILE A 62 12.62 14.53 -1.64
N ARG A 63 13.06 14.81 -2.87
CA ARG A 63 14.36 15.48 -3.13
C ARG A 63 14.50 16.79 -2.35
N ASN A 64 13.42 17.56 -2.26
CA ASN A 64 13.41 18.87 -1.60
C ASN A 64 13.43 18.76 -0.06
N HIS A 65 13.05 17.62 0.52
CA HIS A 65 12.97 17.41 1.97
C HIS A 65 14.02 16.44 2.52
N LEU A 66 14.85 15.83 1.65
CA LEU A 66 15.90 14.91 2.05
C LEU A 66 16.90 15.50 3.05
N ALA A 67 17.20 16.79 2.94
CA ALA A 67 18.15 17.45 3.83
C ALA A 67 17.74 17.34 5.31
N GLU A 68 16.43 17.37 5.61
CA GLU A 68 15.89 17.24 6.96
C GLU A 68 16.13 15.83 7.54
N LEU A 69 15.95 14.79 6.71
CA LEU A 69 16.22 13.40 7.09
C LEU A 69 17.72 13.08 7.23
N CYS A 70 18.56 13.80 6.49
CA CYS A 70 20.01 13.60 6.54
C CYS A 70 20.65 14.18 7.81
N VAL A 71 19.94 15.02 8.58
CA VAL A 71 20.45 15.55 9.85
C VAL A 71 20.75 14.40 10.81
N GLY A 72 22.02 14.26 11.21
CA GLY A 72 22.45 13.17 12.09
C GLY A 72 22.79 11.85 11.38
N SER A 73 22.51 11.75 10.07
CA SER A 73 22.83 10.59 9.23
C SER A 73 24.13 10.80 8.46
N ARG A 74 24.89 9.71 8.29
CA ARG A 74 26.22 9.70 7.66
C ARG A 74 26.37 8.66 6.56
N SER A 75 25.34 7.85 6.33
CA SER A 75 25.33 6.85 5.27
C SER A 75 23.94 6.67 4.67
N LEU A 76 23.89 6.10 3.45
CA LEU A 76 22.62 5.76 2.80
C LEU A 76 21.83 4.69 3.57
N ASP A 77 22.51 3.83 4.32
CA ASP A 77 21.86 2.79 5.13
C ASP A 77 21.23 3.38 6.40
N GLU A 78 21.91 4.32 7.07
CA GLU A 78 21.32 5.12 8.15
C GLU A 78 20.12 5.91 7.63
N LEU A 79 20.23 6.55 6.46
CA LEU A 79 19.14 7.31 5.85
C LEU A 79 17.95 6.43 5.45
N ARG A 80 18.17 5.20 4.97
CA ARG A 80 17.10 4.24 4.65
C ARG A 80 16.25 3.90 5.89
N ASN A 81 16.86 3.94 7.07
CA ASN A 81 16.22 3.66 8.35
C ASN A 81 15.85 4.94 9.14
N ALA A 82 15.94 6.12 8.52
CA ALA A 82 15.57 7.39 9.14
C ALA A 82 14.05 7.49 9.38
N ALA A 83 13.64 8.59 10.03
CA ALA A 83 12.26 8.89 10.43
C ALA A 83 11.36 9.30 9.23
N TRP A 84 11.31 8.45 8.20
CA TRP A 84 10.52 8.68 6.97
C TRP A 84 9.03 8.80 7.23
N LEU A 85 8.50 8.00 8.17
CA LEU A 85 7.07 8.04 8.49
C LEU A 85 6.71 9.38 9.11
N GLU A 86 7.52 9.87 10.04
CA GLU A 86 7.36 11.15 10.71
C GLU A 86 7.45 12.31 9.72
N LEU A 87 8.41 12.26 8.78
CA LEU A 87 8.51 13.24 7.70
C LEU A 87 7.21 13.29 6.88
N PHE A 88 6.72 12.13 6.42
CA PHE A 88 5.50 12.08 5.60
C PHE A 88 4.26 12.50 6.39
N GLN A 89 4.14 12.11 7.66
CA GLN A 89 3.04 12.52 8.53
C GLN A 89 3.06 14.03 8.79
N GLY A 90 4.25 14.60 9.02
CA GLY A 90 4.44 16.05 9.17
C GLY A 90 4.03 16.82 7.92
N ALA A 91 4.38 16.31 6.74
CA ALA A 91 3.99 16.91 5.46
C ALA A 91 2.47 16.94 5.24
N VAL A 92 1.78 15.89 5.67
CA VAL A 92 0.32 15.84 5.58
C VAL A 92 -0.34 16.61 6.73
N GLY A 93 0.30 16.80 7.88
CA GLY A 93 -0.32 17.41 9.04
C GLY A 93 -1.01 16.37 9.92
N TYR A 94 -0.69 16.41 11.22
CA TYR A 94 -1.10 15.39 12.19
C TYR A 94 -2.61 15.34 12.41
N GLU A 95 -3.30 16.46 12.24
CA GLU A 95 -4.75 16.59 12.34
C GLU A 95 -5.49 15.81 11.23
N ARG A 96 -4.89 15.69 10.05
CA ARG A 96 -5.48 14.99 8.88
C ARG A 96 -5.25 13.48 8.91
N LEU A 97 -4.37 12.95 9.77
CA LEU A 97 -4.03 11.53 9.79
C LEU A 97 -5.23 10.62 10.06
N ARG A 98 -6.16 11.06 10.92
CA ARG A 98 -7.40 10.32 11.20
C ARG A 98 -8.29 10.19 9.96
N ASP A 99 -8.34 11.24 9.13
CA ASP A 99 -9.09 11.19 7.88
C ASP A 99 -8.43 10.25 6.87
N ILE A 100 -7.09 10.23 6.80
CA ILE A 100 -6.37 9.26 5.97
C ILE A 100 -6.67 7.82 6.42
N ASP A 101 -6.67 7.56 7.73
CA ASP A 101 -7.01 6.25 8.32
C ASP A 101 -8.44 5.81 8.03
N ARG A 102 -9.38 6.75 8.00
CA ARG A 102 -10.78 6.46 7.65
C ARG A 102 -10.98 6.28 6.14
N LEU A 103 -10.40 7.16 5.32
CA LEU A 103 -10.64 7.21 3.87
C LEU A 103 -9.82 6.18 3.10
N ALA A 104 -8.60 5.92 3.54
CA ALA A 104 -7.66 4.96 2.96
C ALA A 104 -7.21 3.97 4.04
N PRO A 105 -8.07 3.07 4.54
CA PRO A 105 -7.74 2.22 5.68
C PRO A 105 -6.59 1.23 5.38
N VAL A 106 -5.83 0.84 6.39
CA VAL A 106 -4.72 -0.13 6.24
C VAL A 106 -5.19 -1.56 5.95
N SER A 107 -6.42 -1.90 6.32
CA SER A 107 -7.02 -3.21 6.16
C SER A 107 -8.54 -3.13 6.07
N ILE A 108 -9.15 -4.16 5.51
CA ILE A 108 -10.60 -4.37 5.51
C ILE A 108 -10.90 -5.64 6.30
N THR A 109 -11.97 -5.60 7.10
CA THR A 109 -12.49 -6.79 7.78
C THR A 109 -13.46 -7.52 6.85
N LEU A 110 -13.14 -8.77 6.52
CA LEU A 110 -14.01 -9.65 5.73
C LEU A 110 -15.10 -10.29 6.61
N PRO A 111 -16.19 -10.86 6.04
CA PRO A 111 -17.34 -11.37 6.81
C PRO A 111 -17.00 -12.34 7.94
N LYS A 112 -15.92 -13.11 7.80
CA LYS A 112 -15.45 -14.07 8.82
C LYS A 112 -14.57 -13.43 9.90
N GLY A 113 -14.58 -12.10 10.02
CA GLY A 113 -13.82 -11.33 11.02
C GLY A 113 -12.33 -11.20 10.72
N ARG A 114 -11.82 -11.78 9.62
CA ARG A 114 -10.41 -11.66 9.25
C ARG A 114 -10.13 -10.27 8.69
N GLN A 115 -9.10 -9.62 9.23
CA GLN A 115 -8.53 -8.42 8.63
C GLN A 115 -7.59 -8.81 7.47
N VAL A 116 -7.79 -8.17 6.33
CA VAL A 116 -6.96 -8.34 5.13
C VAL A 116 -6.34 -6.98 4.79
N PRO A 117 -5.00 -6.89 4.67
CA PRO A 117 -4.34 -5.63 4.38
C PRO A 117 -4.70 -5.15 2.97
N LEU A 118 -4.86 -3.83 2.84
CA LEU A 118 -4.95 -3.17 1.54
C LEU A 118 -3.55 -2.79 1.07
N GLN A 119 -3.31 -3.00 -0.22
CA GLN A 119 -2.08 -2.59 -0.89
C GLN A 119 -2.38 -1.32 -1.69
N TYR A 120 -1.61 -0.27 -1.41
CA TYR A 120 -1.71 1.00 -2.10
C TYR A 120 -0.43 1.23 -2.89
N GLU A 121 -0.58 1.40 -4.19
CA GLU A 121 0.51 1.74 -5.10
C GLU A 121 0.14 3.02 -5.84
N LEU A 122 1.13 3.89 -6.05
CA LEU A 122 0.90 5.17 -6.73
C LEU A 122 0.37 4.93 -8.15
N GLY A 123 -0.71 5.63 -8.52
CA GLY A 123 -1.34 5.51 -9.84
C GLY A 123 -2.09 4.20 -10.10
N LYS A 124 -2.25 3.32 -9.10
CA LYS A 124 -3.00 2.06 -9.20
C LYS A 124 -4.19 2.05 -8.25
N PRO A 125 -5.25 1.26 -8.54
CA PRO A 125 -6.33 1.05 -7.59
C PRO A 125 -5.82 0.32 -6.35
N PRO A 126 -6.46 0.52 -5.18
CA PRO A 126 -6.12 -0.18 -3.96
C PRO A 126 -6.48 -1.65 -4.10
N ILE A 127 -5.53 -2.54 -3.80
CA ILE A 127 -5.68 -3.98 -4.01
C ILE A 127 -6.01 -4.66 -2.67
N LEU A 128 -7.05 -5.50 -2.69
CA LEU A 128 -7.38 -6.42 -1.61
C LEU A 128 -7.14 -7.86 -2.09
N ALA A 129 -6.04 -8.45 -1.64
CA ALA A 129 -5.64 -9.80 -2.04
C ALA A 129 -5.93 -10.82 -0.93
N ALA A 130 -6.85 -11.74 -1.18
CA ALA A 130 -7.16 -12.83 -0.26
C ALA A 130 -7.68 -14.06 -1.01
N ARG A 131 -7.72 -15.19 -0.31
CA ARG A 131 -8.25 -16.42 -0.91
C ARG A 131 -9.74 -16.29 -1.19
N ILE A 132 -10.21 -16.89 -2.27
CA ILE A 132 -11.64 -16.81 -2.67
C ILE A 132 -12.58 -17.19 -1.51
N GLN A 133 -12.19 -18.16 -0.68
CA GLN A 133 -13.05 -18.62 0.43
C GLN A 133 -13.24 -17.61 1.56
N GLU A 134 -12.39 -16.60 1.63
CA GLU A 134 -12.45 -15.52 2.61
C GLU A 134 -13.49 -14.47 2.22
N PHE A 135 -13.84 -14.40 0.92
CA PHE A 135 -14.90 -13.54 0.39
C PHE A 135 -16.28 -14.20 0.39
N PHE A 136 -16.40 -15.48 0.77
CA PHE A 136 -17.72 -16.12 0.86
C PHE A 136 -18.61 -15.41 1.90
N GLY A 137 -19.88 -15.18 1.55
CA GLY A 137 -20.84 -14.38 2.30
C GLY A 137 -20.77 -12.88 2.00
N LEU A 138 -19.87 -12.44 1.11
CA LEU A 138 -19.74 -11.05 0.69
C LEU A 138 -20.37 -10.86 -0.70
N GLN A 139 -21.45 -10.09 -0.75
CA GLN A 139 -22.23 -9.89 -1.98
C GLN A 139 -21.62 -8.84 -2.91
N GLU A 140 -21.11 -7.74 -2.34
CA GLU A 140 -20.59 -6.59 -3.09
C GLU A 140 -19.10 -6.36 -2.85
N THR A 141 -18.44 -5.71 -3.82
CA THR A 141 -17.05 -5.29 -3.66
C THR A 141 -16.93 -4.28 -2.52
N PRO A 142 -16.01 -4.48 -1.54
CA PRO A 142 -15.76 -3.49 -0.51
C PRO A 142 -15.41 -2.12 -1.12
N ARG A 143 -15.93 -1.07 -0.50
CA ARG A 143 -15.67 0.30 -0.91
C ARG A 143 -14.91 1.04 0.19
N ILE A 144 -14.00 1.91 -0.22
CA ILE A 144 -13.25 2.84 0.63
C ILE A 144 -13.48 4.28 0.15
N ALA A 145 -12.80 5.26 0.75
CA ALA A 145 -13.04 6.68 0.52
C ALA A 145 -14.52 7.07 0.70
N ASP A 146 -15.09 6.69 1.85
CA ASP A 146 -16.52 6.88 2.16
C ASP A 146 -17.47 6.28 1.13
N GLY A 147 -17.16 5.08 0.65
CA GLY A 147 -18.02 4.35 -0.29
C GLY A 147 -17.81 4.73 -1.76
N ARG A 148 -16.97 5.73 -2.06
CA ARG A 148 -16.80 6.25 -3.42
C ARG A 148 -16.02 5.32 -4.33
N VAL A 149 -15.02 4.60 -3.79
CA VAL A 149 -14.11 3.79 -4.60
C VAL A 149 -14.18 2.32 -4.19
N THR A 150 -14.44 1.44 -5.16
CA THR A 150 -14.32 -0.01 -4.98
C THR A 150 -12.86 -0.43 -5.00
N VAL A 151 -12.48 -1.37 -4.14
CA VAL A 151 -11.13 -1.96 -4.17
C VAL A 151 -11.00 -2.99 -5.30
N LEU A 152 -9.79 -3.14 -5.85
CA LEU A 152 -9.49 -4.20 -6.80
C LEU A 152 -9.24 -5.52 -6.05
N LEU A 153 -10.06 -6.53 -6.32
CA LEU A 153 -9.96 -7.83 -5.67
C LEU A 153 -9.01 -8.73 -6.43
N HIS A 154 -7.95 -9.19 -5.75
CA HIS A 154 -7.14 -10.30 -6.22
C HIS A 154 -7.64 -11.57 -5.53
N LEU A 155 -8.46 -12.34 -6.24
CA LEU A 155 -9.10 -13.56 -5.74
C LEU A 155 -8.13 -14.73 -5.89
N LEU A 156 -7.55 -15.17 -4.77
CA LEU A 156 -6.47 -16.17 -4.75
C LEU A 156 -6.99 -17.59 -4.52
N GLY A 157 -6.32 -18.57 -5.11
CA GLY A 157 -6.55 -19.99 -4.79
C GLY A 157 -6.00 -20.36 -3.40
N PRO A 158 -6.25 -21.59 -2.91
CA PRO A 158 -5.67 -22.07 -1.65
C PRO A 158 -4.14 -21.97 -1.57
N ASN A 159 -3.46 -22.00 -2.71
CA ASN A 159 -2.01 -21.85 -2.86
C ASN A 159 -1.54 -20.40 -2.99
N PHE A 160 -2.41 -19.41 -2.72
CA PHE A 160 -2.12 -17.98 -2.83
C PHE A 160 -1.75 -17.49 -4.24
N ARG A 161 -2.07 -18.27 -5.29
CA ARG A 161 -1.90 -17.82 -6.68
C ARG A 161 -3.17 -17.12 -7.18
N PRO A 162 -3.06 -15.98 -7.90
CA PRO A 162 -4.21 -15.32 -8.50
C PRO A 162 -5.02 -16.26 -9.39
N GLN A 163 -6.34 -16.28 -9.19
CA GLN A 163 -7.29 -17.02 -10.02
C GLN A 163 -8.18 -16.07 -10.82
N GLN A 164 -8.51 -14.93 -10.23
CA GLN A 164 -9.24 -13.86 -10.87
C GLN A 164 -8.83 -12.51 -10.28
N VAL A 165 -8.84 -11.49 -11.11
CA VAL A 165 -8.79 -10.08 -10.70
C VAL A 165 -10.12 -9.43 -11.09
N THR A 166 -10.78 -8.74 -10.16
CA THR A 166 -12.07 -8.08 -10.43
C THR A 166 -12.28 -6.86 -9.54
N SER A 167 -12.93 -5.81 -10.06
CA SER A 167 -13.49 -4.71 -9.27
C SER A 167 -14.99 -4.87 -9.00
N ASP A 168 -15.62 -5.91 -9.57
CA ASP A 168 -17.03 -6.22 -9.44
C ASP A 168 -17.19 -7.67 -8.94
N LEU A 169 -17.35 -7.79 -7.62
CA LEU A 169 -17.50 -9.07 -6.94
C LEU A 169 -18.86 -9.72 -7.24
N ALA A 170 -19.92 -8.91 -7.37
CA ALA A 170 -21.27 -9.41 -7.64
C ALA A 170 -21.34 -10.06 -9.03
N SER A 171 -20.79 -9.40 -10.05
CA SER A 171 -20.68 -9.97 -11.39
C SER A 171 -19.76 -11.20 -11.42
N PHE A 172 -18.66 -11.18 -10.65
CA PHE A 172 -17.80 -12.35 -10.52
C PHE A 172 -18.56 -13.57 -9.99
N TRP A 173 -19.31 -13.44 -8.90
CA TRP A 173 -20.08 -14.55 -8.33
C TRP A 173 -21.10 -15.11 -9.32
N LYS A 174 -21.84 -14.22 -9.99
CA LYS A 174 -22.89 -14.62 -10.94
C LYS A 174 -22.36 -15.30 -12.20
N ASN A 175 -21.28 -14.75 -12.77
CA ASN A 175 -20.90 -15.06 -14.16
C ASN A 175 -19.60 -15.89 -14.25
N THR A 176 -18.63 -15.61 -13.39
CA THR A 176 -17.26 -16.16 -13.53
C THR A 176 -16.97 -17.28 -12.53
N TYR A 177 -17.44 -17.13 -11.29
CA TYR A 177 -17.21 -18.10 -10.24
C TYR A 177 -17.66 -19.52 -10.59
N PRO A 178 -18.79 -19.79 -11.28
CA PRO A 178 -19.18 -21.14 -11.64
C PRO A 178 -18.11 -21.89 -12.45
N GLN A 179 -17.34 -21.18 -13.27
CA GLN A 179 -16.24 -21.75 -14.07
C GLN A 179 -14.99 -21.96 -13.20
N VAL A 180 -14.59 -20.92 -12.47
CA VAL A 180 -13.44 -20.96 -11.53
C VAL A 180 -13.62 -22.05 -10.48
N ARG A 181 -14.84 -22.22 -9.96
CA ARG A 181 -15.24 -23.27 -9.02
C ARG A 181 -14.99 -24.67 -9.57
N LYS A 182 -15.36 -24.95 -10.83
CA LYS A 182 -15.16 -26.27 -11.45
C LYS A 182 -13.68 -26.65 -11.47
N GLU A 183 -12.83 -25.70 -11.86
CA GLU A 183 -11.38 -25.91 -11.90
C GLU A 183 -10.77 -26.05 -10.50
N LEU A 184 -11.14 -25.17 -9.58
CA LEU A 184 -10.61 -25.17 -8.21
C LEU A 184 -11.06 -26.40 -7.42
N ARG A 185 -12.30 -26.87 -7.58
CA ARG A 185 -12.79 -28.09 -6.94
C ARG A 185 -12.00 -29.32 -7.40
N ARG A 186 -11.61 -29.38 -8.67
CA ARG A 186 -10.77 -30.47 -9.21
C ARG A 186 -9.35 -30.43 -8.64
N ARG A 187 -8.73 -29.24 -8.57
CA ARG A 187 -7.36 -29.08 -8.04
C ARG A 187 -7.27 -29.18 -6.53
N TYR A 188 -8.31 -28.74 -5.83
CA TYR A 188 -8.36 -28.60 -4.37
C TYR A 188 -9.64 -29.24 -3.80
N PRO A 189 -9.80 -30.58 -3.90
CA PRO A 189 -11.04 -31.26 -3.53
C PRO A 189 -11.34 -31.25 -2.03
N LYS A 190 -10.33 -30.99 -1.18
CA LYS A 190 -10.47 -30.90 0.29
C LYS A 190 -11.05 -29.57 0.78
N HIS A 191 -11.20 -28.56 -0.10
CA HIS A 191 -11.73 -27.24 0.25
C HIS A 191 -13.21 -27.12 -0.10
N ALA A 192 -13.94 -26.30 0.66
CA ALA A 192 -15.34 -26.00 0.38
C ALA A 192 -15.48 -25.04 -0.82
N TRP A 193 -16.38 -25.40 -1.74
CA TRP A 193 -16.70 -24.62 -2.95
C TRP A 193 -18.23 -24.59 -3.14
N PRO A 194 -18.95 -23.71 -2.42
CA PRO A 194 -20.42 -23.65 -2.46
C PRO A 194 -20.92 -23.25 -3.85
N GLU A 195 -22.17 -23.57 -4.18
CA GLU A 195 -22.80 -23.09 -5.43
C GLU A 195 -23.30 -21.65 -5.32
N LYS A 196 -23.66 -21.25 -4.10
CA LYS A 196 -24.01 -19.88 -3.71
C LYS A 196 -22.92 -19.36 -2.75
N PRO A 197 -21.85 -18.74 -3.28
CA PRO A 197 -20.75 -18.22 -2.48
C PRO A 197 -21.07 -16.89 -1.78
N GLU A 198 -21.98 -16.10 -2.32
CA GLU A 198 -22.41 -14.80 -1.77
C GLU A 198 -23.25 -14.88 -0.50
#